data_AF-A0A932K8X3-F1
#
_entry.id   AF-A0A932K8X3-F1
#
_cell.length_a   1.000
_cell.length_b   1.000
_cell.length_c   1.000
_cell.angle_alpha   90.00
_cell.angle_beta   90.00
_cell.angle_gamma   90.00
#
_symmetry.space_group_name_H-M   'P 1'
#
loop_
_entity.id
_entity.type
_entity.pdbx_description
1 polymer ?
#
loop_
_entity_poly.entity_id
_entity_poly.type
_entity_poly.pdbx_seq_one_letter_code
_entity_poly.pdbx_strand_id
1 'polypeptide(L)'
;TGVTYDSGDYARGLDRALDLAEYPRWREKAGQSKQPHEPLIGVGLATVVKASGAYGDVRIDSAQVKINPTGHITAYTGVSPHGQGSETTFAQIVADELGVSPSEVQVLHGDTAIYPSGGGTGASRGLTVGGSALYSVLQEARQKLVRIASHRLKCPAEDITFQGGRVFNRRNPQQTMTFSEIASAAYKEDLLPPGVGAGLEFSGSYTLPGNPYAFGAHVAVVTVDRETGEVTFLRYVAVHDCGRIINPKLVEGQMYGGIAQGIGQALTEGIVYTPEGQPLTGSLLDYAIPTAEELPYLILETMETPSPTNPLGVKGIGELPTVAAPAAVANAVLDALSSLGVRHIDTPLTSEKIWRALQGAGA
;
A
#
# COMPACT_ATOMS: atom_id res chain seq x y z
N THR A 1 -12.41 25.83 7.84
CA THR A 1 -11.11 25.12 7.77
C THR A 1 -11.41 23.64 7.64
N GLY A 2 -10.63 22.89 6.86
CA GLY A 2 -10.90 21.48 6.60
C GLY A 2 -9.77 20.83 5.81
N VAL A 3 -9.76 19.50 5.79
CA VAL A 3 -8.81 18.71 4.99
C VAL A 3 -9.26 18.76 3.52
N THR A 4 -8.33 19.00 2.60
CA THR A 4 -8.57 18.90 1.16
C THR A 4 -7.99 17.58 0.66
N TYR A 5 -8.82 16.73 0.06
CA TYR A 5 -8.38 15.48 -0.55
C TYR A 5 -7.74 15.75 -1.91
N ASP A 6 -6.76 14.93 -2.29
CA ASP A 6 -5.93 15.16 -3.46
C ASP A 6 -6.60 14.72 -4.76
N SER A 7 -7.15 13.49 -4.79
CA SER A 7 -7.86 12.92 -5.94
C SER A 7 -8.66 11.66 -5.55
N GLY A 8 -9.67 11.28 -6.34
CA GLY A 8 -10.34 9.98 -6.20
C GLY A 8 -11.62 9.83 -7.04
N ASP A 9 -11.91 8.60 -7.46
CA ASP A 9 -13.16 8.20 -8.15
C ASP A 9 -13.99 7.26 -7.25
N TYR A 10 -14.56 7.86 -6.19
CA TYR A 10 -15.20 7.11 -5.10
C TYR A 10 -16.47 6.38 -5.53
N ALA A 11 -17.27 6.99 -6.41
CA ALA A 11 -18.52 6.41 -6.89
C ALA A 11 -18.26 5.13 -7.66
N ARG A 12 -17.31 5.16 -8.61
CA ARG A 12 -16.91 3.98 -9.37
C ARG A 12 -16.36 2.87 -8.47
N GLY A 13 -15.54 3.23 -7.47
CA GLY A 13 -14.99 2.25 -6.52
C GLY A 13 -16.08 1.57 -5.68
N LEU A 14 -17.06 2.33 -5.20
CA LEU A 14 -18.21 1.80 -4.48
C LEU A 14 -19.10 0.93 -5.39
N ASP A 15 -19.47 1.43 -6.57
CA ASP A 15 -20.30 0.70 -7.53
C ASP A 15 -19.67 -0.65 -7.89
N ARG A 16 -18.34 -0.66 -8.10
CA ARG A 16 -17.61 -1.89 -8.39
C ARG A 16 -17.62 -2.87 -7.23
N ALA A 17 -17.45 -2.39 -5.99
CA ALA A 17 -17.53 -3.24 -4.80
C ALA A 17 -18.93 -3.84 -4.63
N LEU A 18 -20.00 -3.07 -4.87
CA LEU A 18 -21.38 -3.53 -4.78
C LEU A 18 -21.73 -4.58 -5.86
N ASP A 19 -21.25 -4.38 -7.09
CA ASP A 19 -21.41 -5.33 -8.20
C ASP A 19 -20.69 -6.65 -7.89
N LEU A 20 -19.40 -6.59 -7.55
CA LEU A 20 -18.61 -7.75 -7.15
C LEU A 20 -19.19 -8.48 -5.93
N ALA A 21 -19.86 -7.76 -5.03
CA ALA A 21 -20.49 -8.35 -3.86
C ALA A 21 -21.84 -8.99 -4.17
N GLU A 22 -22.41 -8.79 -5.37
CA GLU A 22 -23.80 -9.12 -5.67
C GLU A 22 -24.76 -8.47 -4.65
N TYR A 23 -24.50 -7.21 -4.29
CA TYR A 23 -25.14 -6.53 -3.15
C TYR A 23 -26.68 -6.64 -3.16
N PRO A 24 -27.41 -6.37 -4.27
CA PRO A 24 -28.87 -6.48 -4.28
C PRO A 24 -29.38 -7.89 -3.91
N ARG A 25 -28.69 -8.94 -4.40
CA ARG A 25 -29.05 -10.34 -4.13
C ARG A 25 -28.93 -10.67 -2.64
N TRP A 26 -27.87 -10.20 -1.98
CA TRP A 26 -27.68 -10.46 -0.55
C TRP A 26 -28.59 -9.64 0.33
N ARG A 27 -28.92 -8.40 -0.06
CA ARG A 27 -29.95 -7.61 0.63
C ARG A 27 -31.33 -8.26 0.56
N GLU A 28 -31.69 -8.82 -0.59
CA GLU A 28 -32.94 -9.58 -0.72
C GLU A 28 -32.95 -10.81 0.20
N LYS A 29 -31.87 -11.61 0.18
CA LYS A 29 -31.74 -12.78 1.06
C LYS A 29 -31.76 -12.42 2.56
N ALA A 30 -31.08 -11.34 2.95
CA ALA A 30 -31.13 -10.84 4.33
C ALA A 30 -32.55 -10.44 4.74
N GLY A 31 -33.32 -9.83 3.83
CA GLY A 31 -34.73 -9.52 4.06
C GLY A 31 -35.64 -10.75 4.17
N GLN A 32 -35.20 -11.93 3.70
CA GLN A 32 -35.95 -13.19 3.77
C GLN A 32 -35.60 -14.03 5.01
N SER A 33 -34.40 -13.86 5.59
CA SER A 33 -33.97 -14.57 6.81
C SER A 33 -34.77 -14.08 8.02
N LYS A 34 -35.94 -14.69 8.23
CA LYS A 34 -36.88 -14.36 9.31
C LYS A 34 -37.28 -15.57 10.16
N GLN A 35 -36.91 -16.78 9.74
CA GLN A 35 -37.28 -17.97 10.49
C GLN A 35 -36.50 -18.04 11.80
N PRO A 36 -37.15 -18.44 12.92
CA PRO A 36 -36.52 -18.45 14.25
C PRO A 36 -35.26 -19.30 14.38
N HIS A 37 -35.06 -20.28 13.50
CA HIS A 37 -33.95 -21.24 13.53
C HIS A 37 -32.96 -21.06 12.37
N GLU A 38 -33.20 -20.10 11.47
CA GLU A 38 -32.27 -19.82 10.39
C GLU A 38 -31.24 -18.77 10.84
N PRO A 39 -29.95 -18.95 10.47
CA PRO A 39 -28.93 -17.93 10.71
C PRO A 39 -29.34 -16.58 10.12
N LEU A 40 -29.08 -15.51 10.88
CA LEU A 40 -29.32 -14.15 10.45
C LEU A 40 -28.29 -13.74 9.41
N ILE A 41 -28.73 -13.23 8.26
CA ILE A 41 -27.79 -12.73 7.25
C ILE A 41 -27.64 -11.22 7.42
N GLY A 42 -26.40 -10.75 7.42
CA GLY A 42 -26.07 -9.33 7.43
C GLY A 42 -25.14 -8.94 6.28
N VAL A 43 -25.34 -7.73 5.77
CA VAL A 43 -24.58 -7.14 4.67
C VAL A 43 -23.98 -5.82 5.14
N GLY A 44 -22.68 -5.84 5.43
CA GLY A 44 -21.93 -4.69 5.90
C GLY A 44 -21.18 -4.00 4.76
N LEU A 45 -21.23 -2.67 4.77
CA LEU A 45 -20.48 -1.81 3.86
C LEU A 45 -19.56 -0.90 4.66
N ALA A 46 -18.32 -0.73 4.21
CA ALA A 46 -17.44 0.34 4.68
C ALA A 46 -16.74 1.00 3.51
N THR A 47 -16.79 2.34 3.47
CA THR A 47 -15.98 3.14 2.55
C THR A 47 -15.06 4.04 3.36
N VAL A 48 -13.79 4.09 2.98
CA VAL A 48 -12.75 4.80 3.76
C VAL A 48 -11.91 5.62 2.81
N VAL A 49 -11.60 6.85 3.23
CA VAL A 49 -10.57 7.69 2.64
C VAL A 49 -9.44 7.82 3.67
N LYS A 50 -8.21 7.47 3.28
CA LYS A 50 -7.07 7.36 4.20
C LYS A 50 -5.88 8.16 3.71
N ALA A 51 -5.41 9.09 4.55
CA ALA A 51 -4.21 9.88 4.30
C ALA A 51 -2.93 9.03 4.45
N SER A 52 -1.94 9.27 3.60
CA SER A 52 -0.62 8.64 3.68
C SER A 52 0.50 9.68 3.70
N GLY A 53 1.69 9.31 4.20
CA GLY A 53 2.86 10.18 4.18
C GLY A 53 3.19 10.95 5.47
N ALA A 54 2.51 10.64 6.60
CA ALA A 54 2.65 11.30 7.90
C ALA A 54 2.18 12.78 7.95
N TYR A 55 2.30 13.45 9.10
CA TYR A 55 1.83 14.83 9.32
C TYR A 55 2.96 15.77 9.75
N GLY A 56 2.83 17.07 9.48
CA GLY A 56 3.79 18.08 9.93
C GLY A 56 5.19 17.91 9.33
N ASP A 57 6.23 18.17 10.14
CA ASP A 57 7.63 18.21 9.71
C ASP A 57 8.23 16.83 9.36
N VAL A 58 7.53 15.73 9.67
CA VAL A 58 8.00 14.36 9.38
C VAL A 58 7.62 13.84 7.98
N ARG A 59 7.10 14.73 7.12
CA ARG A 59 6.78 14.47 5.71
C ARG A 59 8.00 14.51 4.79
N ILE A 60 9.20 14.36 5.34
CA ILE A 60 10.47 14.37 4.62
C ILE A 60 11.13 12.99 4.67
N ASP A 61 11.76 12.59 3.57
CA ASP A 61 12.66 11.44 3.55
C ASP A 61 13.86 11.74 2.65
N SER A 62 14.89 10.91 2.73
CA SER A 62 16.12 11.06 1.95
C SER A 62 16.48 9.77 1.22
N ALA A 63 17.15 9.95 0.08
CA ALA A 63 17.68 8.85 -0.70
C ALA A 63 19.08 9.19 -1.24
N GLN A 64 19.80 8.15 -1.64
CA GLN A 64 21.05 8.28 -2.39
C GLN A 64 21.11 7.20 -3.47
N VAL A 65 21.64 7.53 -4.63
CA VAL A 65 21.89 6.59 -5.72
C VAL A 65 23.37 6.68 -6.10
N LYS A 66 24.04 5.54 -6.13
CA LYS A 66 25.42 5.40 -6.60
C LYS A 66 25.45 4.44 -7.78
N ILE A 67 26.14 4.84 -8.85
CA ILE A 67 26.31 4.01 -10.04
C ILE A 67 27.80 3.87 -10.29
N ASN A 68 28.37 2.68 -10.12
CA ASN A 68 29.81 2.51 -10.28
C ASN A 68 30.23 2.45 -11.78
N PRO A 69 31.53 2.46 -12.10
CA PRO A 69 32.00 2.38 -13.49
C PRO A 69 31.61 1.10 -14.24
N THR A 70 31.24 0.02 -13.55
CA THR A 70 30.77 -1.22 -14.18
C THR A 70 29.28 -1.17 -14.52
N GLY A 71 28.55 -0.14 -14.09
CA GLY A 71 27.11 0.00 -14.25
C GLY A 71 26.28 -0.65 -13.14
N HIS A 72 26.91 -1.12 -12.05
CA HIS A 72 26.19 -1.60 -10.87
C HIS A 72 25.59 -0.42 -10.11
N ILE A 73 24.32 -0.55 -9.71
CA ILE A 73 23.55 0.51 -9.09
C ILE A 73 23.23 0.14 -7.65
N THR A 74 23.56 1.04 -6.73
CA THR A 74 23.19 0.93 -5.32
C THR A 74 22.29 2.12 -4.95
N ALA A 75 21.05 1.82 -4.55
CA ALA A 75 20.08 2.78 -4.06
C ALA A 75 19.97 2.66 -2.53
N TYR A 76 20.22 3.76 -1.83
CA TYR A 76 20.06 3.89 -0.38
C TYR A 76 18.76 4.63 -0.08
N THR A 77 18.03 4.14 0.91
CA THR A 77 16.76 4.76 1.34
C THR A 77 16.70 4.91 2.85
N GLY A 78 16.04 5.99 3.29
CA GLY A 78 15.69 6.21 4.69
C GLY A 78 14.47 5.41 5.19
N VAL A 79 13.82 4.65 4.30
CA VAL A 79 12.73 3.71 4.65
C VAL A 79 13.33 2.46 5.30
N SER A 80 12.68 1.91 6.32
CA SER A 80 13.12 0.68 7.01
C SER A 80 12.01 -0.39 6.91
N PRO A 81 12.00 -1.21 5.84
CA PRO A 81 10.96 -2.20 5.62
C PRO A 81 10.92 -3.34 6.63
N HIS A 82 9.71 -3.84 6.85
CA HIS A 82 9.38 -4.96 7.75
C HIS A 82 8.35 -5.91 7.11
N GLY A 83 8.45 -6.09 5.79
CA GLY A 83 7.63 -7.06 5.03
C GLY A 83 6.85 -6.47 3.84
N GLN A 84 6.84 -5.14 3.66
CA GLN A 84 6.04 -4.51 2.59
C GLN A 84 6.64 -4.65 1.17
N GLY A 85 7.84 -5.20 1.01
CA GLY A 85 8.51 -5.34 -0.29
C GLY A 85 9.12 -4.04 -0.85
N SER A 86 9.58 -3.13 0.02
CA SER A 86 10.25 -1.88 -0.42
C SER A 86 11.51 -2.12 -1.23
N GLU A 87 12.31 -3.14 -0.90
CA GLU A 87 13.49 -3.51 -1.69
C GLU A 87 13.14 -3.77 -3.16
N THR A 88 12.11 -4.57 -3.41
CA THR A 88 11.65 -4.90 -4.76
C THR A 88 11.08 -3.68 -5.48
N THR A 89 10.19 -2.94 -4.83
CA THR A 89 9.53 -1.77 -5.47
C THR A 89 10.51 -0.65 -5.77
N PHE A 90 11.51 -0.42 -4.90
CA PHE A 90 12.53 0.59 -5.15
C PHE A 90 13.49 0.15 -6.26
N ALA A 91 13.86 -1.13 -6.31
CA ALA A 91 14.61 -1.67 -7.44
C ALA A 91 13.86 -1.51 -8.77
N GLN A 92 12.54 -1.74 -8.78
CA GLN A 92 11.69 -1.52 -9.95
C GLN A 92 11.66 -0.04 -10.39
N ILE A 93 11.51 0.91 -9.44
CA ILE A 93 11.54 2.35 -9.75
C ILE A 93 12.87 2.77 -10.35
N VAL A 94 13.98 2.32 -9.77
CA VAL A 94 15.33 2.61 -10.27
C VAL A 94 15.52 2.00 -11.67
N ALA A 95 15.07 0.77 -11.86
CA ALA A 95 15.19 0.05 -13.11
C ALA A 95 14.41 0.73 -14.25
N ASP A 96 13.17 1.12 -14.00
CA ASP A 96 12.34 1.85 -14.97
C ASP A 96 12.99 3.19 -15.35
N GLU A 97 13.50 3.93 -14.35
CA GLU A 97 14.08 5.26 -14.58
C GLU A 97 15.44 5.20 -15.28
N LEU A 98 16.23 4.14 -15.08
CA LEU A 98 17.56 3.98 -15.69
C LEU A 98 17.57 3.03 -16.89
N GLY A 99 16.44 2.40 -17.21
CA GLY A 99 16.28 1.47 -18.33
C GLY A 99 17.11 0.18 -18.18
N VAL A 100 17.31 -0.29 -16.94
CA VAL A 100 18.06 -1.52 -16.59
C VAL A 100 17.10 -2.59 -16.04
N SER A 101 17.60 -3.78 -15.70
CA SER A 101 16.81 -4.79 -14.98
C SER A 101 16.76 -4.49 -13.47
N PRO A 102 15.65 -4.74 -12.76
CA PRO A 102 15.61 -4.65 -11.30
C PRO A 102 16.66 -5.52 -10.60
N SER A 103 17.09 -6.62 -11.21
CA SER A 103 18.16 -7.49 -10.67
C SER A 103 19.55 -6.84 -10.67
N GLU A 104 19.74 -5.76 -11.41
CA GLU A 104 20.99 -5.00 -11.49
C GLU A 104 21.06 -3.88 -10.42
N VAL A 105 19.98 -3.71 -9.65
CA VAL A 105 19.84 -2.69 -8.62
C VAL A 105 19.90 -3.34 -7.24
N GLN A 106 20.87 -2.92 -6.43
CA GLN A 106 20.90 -3.23 -5.01
C GLN A 106 20.21 -2.11 -4.23
N VAL A 107 19.25 -2.46 -3.38
CA VAL A 107 18.60 -1.51 -2.46
C VAL A 107 19.13 -1.75 -1.05
N LEU A 108 19.68 -0.71 -0.42
CA LEU A 108 20.20 -0.74 0.95
C LEU A 108 19.36 0.14 1.86
N HIS A 109 19.03 -0.38 3.04
CA HIS A 109 18.17 0.25 4.02
C HIS A 109 18.48 -0.26 5.44
N GLY A 110 17.95 0.41 6.47
CA GLY A 110 17.93 -0.12 7.85
C GLY A 110 19.23 -0.09 8.63
N ASP A 111 20.38 0.17 8.01
CA ASP A 111 21.68 0.33 8.68
C ASP A 111 22.13 1.80 8.68
N THR A 112 22.14 2.41 9.86
CA THR A 112 22.51 3.82 10.05
C THR A 112 24.01 4.08 9.91
N ALA A 113 24.86 3.05 9.94
CA ALA A 113 26.28 3.18 9.66
C ALA A 113 26.56 3.40 8.16
N ILE A 114 25.71 2.84 7.28
CA ILE A 114 25.82 3.03 5.82
C ILE A 114 24.98 4.20 5.32
N TYR A 115 23.82 4.48 5.94
CA TYR A 115 22.95 5.60 5.58
C TYR A 115 22.19 6.14 6.81
N PRO A 116 22.67 7.22 7.46
CA PRO A 116 22.17 7.66 8.76
C PRO A 116 20.87 8.49 8.71
N SER A 117 20.36 8.82 7.52
CA SER A 117 19.25 9.76 7.34
C SER A 117 18.00 9.06 6.84
N GLY A 118 16.83 9.41 7.38
CA GLY A 118 15.56 8.84 6.93
C GLY A 118 14.40 9.08 7.87
N GLY A 119 13.19 8.94 7.34
CA GLY A 119 11.94 9.05 8.13
C GLY A 119 11.37 7.70 8.61
N GLY A 120 12.01 6.58 8.24
CA GLY A 120 11.54 5.23 8.58
C GLY A 120 10.23 4.83 7.89
N THR A 121 9.64 3.73 8.35
CA THR A 121 8.40 3.16 7.81
C THR A 121 7.26 3.26 8.82
N GLY A 122 6.16 3.89 8.40
CA GLY A 122 4.91 4.03 9.16
C GLY A 122 3.95 4.95 8.41
N ALA A 123 2.69 5.10 8.82
CA ALA A 123 1.72 6.00 8.19
C ALA A 123 1.60 5.85 6.66
N SER A 124 1.87 4.64 6.14
CA SER A 124 1.93 4.31 4.71
C SER A 124 2.84 5.26 3.92
N ARG A 125 3.93 5.73 4.54
CA ARG A 125 4.83 6.75 3.97
C ARG A 125 5.93 6.20 3.07
N GLY A 126 6.21 4.89 3.15
CA GLY A 126 7.39 4.28 2.52
C GLY A 126 7.51 4.61 1.03
N LEU A 127 6.47 4.34 0.25
CA LEU A 127 6.47 4.65 -1.19
C LEU A 127 6.16 6.12 -1.47
N THR A 128 5.25 6.74 -0.72
CA THR A 128 4.76 8.10 -0.98
C THR A 128 5.81 9.17 -0.69
N VAL A 129 6.60 9.02 0.38
CA VAL A 129 7.69 9.94 0.74
C VAL A 129 9.04 9.35 0.34
N GLY A 130 9.36 8.15 0.81
CA GLY A 130 10.65 7.49 0.54
C GLY A 130 10.87 7.18 -0.94
N GLY A 131 9.85 6.64 -1.62
CA GLY A 131 9.88 6.43 -3.07
C GLY A 131 10.00 7.74 -3.85
N SER A 132 9.33 8.82 -3.41
CA SER A 132 9.46 10.15 -4.04
C SER A 132 10.84 10.78 -3.82
N ALA A 133 11.46 10.57 -2.66
CA ALA A 133 12.84 10.97 -2.40
C ALA A 133 13.81 10.24 -3.34
N LEU A 134 13.66 8.92 -3.46
CA LEU A 134 14.44 8.11 -4.41
C LEU A 134 14.25 8.59 -5.85
N TYR A 135 13.00 8.82 -6.26
CA TYR A 135 12.68 9.27 -7.61
C TYR A 135 13.28 10.64 -7.92
N SER A 136 13.27 11.58 -6.96
CA SER A 136 13.87 12.91 -7.13
C SER A 136 15.38 12.81 -7.40
N VAL A 137 16.08 11.96 -6.65
CA VAL A 137 17.51 11.68 -6.85
C VAL A 137 17.77 10.98 -8.18
N LEU A 138 16.90 10.06 -8.59
CA LEU A 138 17.00 9.38 -9.88
C LEU A 138 16.80 10.33 -11.06
N GLN A 139 15.97 11.37 -10.94
CA GLN A 139 15.82 12.39 -11.98
C GLN A 139 17.14 13.13 -12.25
N GLU A 140 17.89 13.47 -11.20
CA GLU A 140 19.23 14.08 -11.35
C GLU A 140 20.20 13.11 -12.03
N ALA A 141 20.17 11.84 -11.63
CA ALA A 141 20.97 10.79 -12.26
C ALA A 141 20.65 10.63 -13.76
N ARG A 142 19.35 10.54 -14.09
CA ARG A 142 18.87 10.42 -15.47
C ARG A 142 19.30 11.61 -16.31
N GLN A 143 19.16 12.83 -15.81
CA GLN A 143 19.57 14.05 -16.53
C GLN A 143 21.07 14.05 -16.83
N LYS A 144 21.92 13.70 -15.86
CA LYS A 144 23.38 13.62 -16.07
C LYS A 144 23.73 12.54 -17.09
N LEU A 145 23.13 11.35 -16.97
CA LEU A 145 23.34 10.23 -17.89
C LEU A 145 22.88 10.56 -19.31
N VAL A 146 21.75 11.25 -19.48
CA VAL A 146 21.26 11.72 -20.79
C VAL A 146 22.25 12.71 -21.43
N ARG A 147 22.81 13.65 -20.67
CA ARG A 147 23.83 14.59 -21.18
C ARG A 147 25.09 13.86 -21.65
N ILE A 148 25.55 12.88 -20.87
CA ILE A 148 26.71 12.05 -21.24
C ILE A 148 26.38 11.25 -22.51
N ALA A 149 25.25 10.54 -22.53
CA ALA A 149 24.84 9.74 -23.68
C ALA A 149 24.65 10.57 -24.96
N SER A 150 24.01 11.74 -24.86
CA SER A 150 23.86 12.70 -25.96
C SER A 150 25.21 13.11 -26.54
N HIS A 151 26.19 13.39 -25.68
CA HIS A 151 27.55 13.73 -26.11
C HIS A 151 28.26 12.56 -26.79
N ARG A 152 28.18 11.36 -26.19
CA ARG A 152 28.84 10.15 -26.70
C ARG A 152 28.24 9.65 -28.01
N LEU A 153 26.91 9.69 -28.12
CA LEU A 153 26.17 9.31 -29.31
C LEU A 153 26.00 10.48 -30.29
N LYS A 154 26.51 11.68 -29.99
CA LYS A 154 26.43 12.86 -30.88
C LYS A 154 25.00 13.09 -31.44
N CYS A 155 24.00 12.95 -30.59
CA CYS A 155 22.59 13.15 -30.93
C CYS A 155 21.88 14.01 -29.87
N PRO A 156 20.73 14.62 -30.21
CA PRO A 156 20.00 15.46 -29.26
C PRO A 156 19.58 14.67 -27.99
N ALA A 157 19.59 15.35 -26.85
CA ALA A 157 19.24 14.75 -25.56
C ALA A 157 17.81 14.19 -25.55
N GLU A 158 16.88 14.86 -26.23
CA GLU A 158 15.50 14.42 -26.40
C GLU A 158 15.37 13.16 -27.26
N ASP A 159 16.40 12.75 -28.00
CA ASP A 159 16.40 11.52 -28.79
C ASP A 159 17.00 10.33 -28.03
N ILE A 160 17.57 10.54 -26.85
CA ILE A 160 18.15 9.48 -26.03
C ILE A 160 17.06 8.64 -25.36
N THR A 161 17.18 7.32 -25.49
CA THR A 161 16.31 6.33 -24.83
C THR A 161 17.17 5.33 -24.06
N PHE A 162 16.73 5.00 -22.84
CA PHE A 162 17.32 3.94 -22.02
C PHE A 162 16.31 2.80 -21.96
N GLN A 163 16.71 1.60 -22.37
CA GLN A 163 15.83 0.42 -22.35
C GLN A 163 16.64 -0.86 -22.43
N GLY A 164 16.32 -1.84 -21.58
CA GLY A 164 16.91 -3.18 -21.62
C GLY A 164 18.44 -3.18 -21.47
N GLY A 165 18.97 -2.35 -20.56
CA GLY A 165 20.40 -2.20 -20.30
C GLY A 165 21.18 -1.44 -21.38
N ARG A 166 20.48 -0.81 -22.33
CA ARG A 166 21.07 -0.06 -23.45
C ARG A 166 20.62 1.39 -23.47
N VAL A 167 21.49 2.23 -23.99
CA VAL A 167 21.26 3.66 -24.22
C VAL A 167 21.46 3.93 -25.70
N PHE A 168 20.43 4.39 -26.39
CA PHE A 168 20.46 4.55 -27.85
C PHE A 168 19.70 5.79 -28.33
N ASN A 169 20.03 6.20 -29.55
CA ASN A 169 19.31 7.25 -30.27
C ASN A 169 18.01 6.68 -30.87
N ARG A 170 16.83 7.17 -30.46
CA ARG A 170 15.53 6.69 -30.96
C ARG A 170 15.37 6.82 -32.48
N ARG A 171 16.02 7.81 -33.10
CA ARG A 171 15.97 8.06 -34.56
C ARG A 171 16.92 7.16 -35.34
N ASN A 172 17.93 6.60 -34.67
CA ASN A 172 18.85 5.63 -35.25
C ASN A 172 19.27 4.60 -34.18
N PRO A 173 18.45 3.56 -33.93
CA PRO A 173 18.69 2.62 -32.85
C PRO A 173 19.99 1.80 -32.95
N GLN A 174 20.66 1.79 -34.11
CA GLN A 174 21.99 1.18 -34.28
C GLN A 174 23.09 1.98 -33.58
N GLN A 175 22.84 3.27 -33.33
CA GLN A 175 23.69 4.12 -32.51
C GLN A 175 23.34 3.91 -31.04
N THR A 176 24.02 2.94 -30.43
CA THR A 176 23.76 2.46 -29.07
C THR A 176 25.06 2.31 -28.30
N MET A 177 24.95 2.43 -26.98
CA MET A 177 25.93 2.00 -25.98
C MET A 177 25.20 1.16 -24.93
N THR A 178 25.93 0.32 -24.24
CA THR A 178 25.44 -0.33 -23.02
C THR A 178 25.36 0.70 -21.89
N PHE A 179 24.51 0.43 -20.89
CA PHE A 179 24.45 1.24 -19.68
C PHE A 179 25.81 1.32 -18.98
N SER A 180 26.56 0.21 -18.95
CA SER A 180 27.91 0.12 -18.38
C SER A 180 28.90 1.05 -19.08
N GLU A 181 28.86 1.17 -20.42
CA GLU A 181 29.74 2.08 -21.15
C GLU A 181 29.44 3.55 -20.85
N ILE A 182 28.16 3.92 -20.69
CA ILE A 182 27.76 5.27 -20.27
C ILE A 182 28.19 5.53 -18.83
N ALA A 183 27.99 4.57 -17.92
CA ALA A 183 28.43 4.67 -16.54
C ALA A 183 29.95 4.83 -16.45
N SER A 184 30.73 4.03 -17.18
CA SER A 184 32.19 4.13 -17.26
C SER A 184 32.66 5.48 -17.81
N ALA A 185 31.98 6.02 -18.84
CA ALA A 185 32.30 7.32 -19.40
C ALA A 185 32.12 8.46 -18.39
N ALA A 186 31.21 8.32 -17.43
CA ALA A 186 30.98 9.32 -16.39
C ALA A 186 32.18 9.53 -15.45
N TYR A 187 33.16 8.62 -15.46
CA TYR A 187 34.35 8.67 -14.60
C TYR A 187 35.64 9.09 -15.35
N LYS A 188 35.54 9.42 -16.64
CA LYS A 188 36.69 9.81 -17.48
C LYS A 188 36.47 11.21 -18.03
N GLU A 189 37.23 12.18 -17.55
CA GLU A 189 37.04 13.61 -17.88
C GLU A 189 37.07 13.90 -19.39
N ASP A 190 37.90 13.18 -20.14
CA ASP A 190 38.03 13.30 -21.59
C ASP A 190 36.79 12.80 -22.37
N LEU A 191 35.91 12.04 -21.72
CA LEU A 191 34.67 11.52 -22.31
C LEU A 191 33.42 12.30 -21.90
N LEU A 192 33.55 13.28 -21.00
CA LEU A 192 32.45 14.07 -20.49
C LEU A 192 32.14 15.28 -21.40
N PRO A 193 30.87 15.66 -21.55
CA PRO A 193 30.54 16.94 -22.15
C PRO A 193 31.03 18.11 -21.29
N PRO A 194 31.30 19.29 -21.90
CA PRO A 194 31.67 20.49 -21.16
C PRO A 194 30.70 20.82 -20.03
N GLY A 195 31.23 21.16 -18.86
CA GLY A 195 30.43 21.54 -17.68
C GLY A 195 29.70 20.39 -16.98
N VAL A 196 30.05 19.13 -17.25
CA VAL A 196 29.61 17.97 -16.46
C VAL A 196 30.78 17.44 -15.64
N GLY A 197 30.63 17.39 -14.32
CA GLY A 197 31.65 16.82 -13.42
C GLY A 197 31.66 15.28 -13.45
N ALA A 198 32.78 14.67 -13.05
CA ALA A 198 32.92 13.22 -13.00
C ALA A 198 32.07 12.55 -11.89
N GLY A 199 31.89 11.24 -11.99
CA GLY A 199 31.22 10.39 -11.00
C GLY A 199 29.69 10.33 -11.11
N LEU A 200 29.08 9.31 -10.51
CA LEU A 200 27.63 9.10 -10.51
C LEU A 200 27.13 8.79 -9.10
N GLU A 201 27.26 9.77 -8.21
CA GLU A 201 26.73 9.73 -6.86
C GLU A 201 25.78 10.91 -6.68
N PHE A 202 24.55 10.61 -6.27
CA PHE A 202 23.47 11.58 -6.13
C PHE A 202 22.80 11.36 -4.79
N SER A 203 22.54 12.41 -4.04
CA SER A 203 21.82 12.31 -2.76
C SER A 203 20.93 13.52 -2.58
N GLY A 204 19.77 13.30 -1.98
CA GLY A 204 18.77 14.34 -1.83
C GLY A 204 17.72 13.97 -0.80
N SER A 205 16.88 14.94 -0.50
CA SER A 205 15.69 14.76 0.32
C SER A 205 14.47 15.27 -0.43
N TYR A 206 13.31 14.71 -0.09
CA TYR A 206 12.04 15.13 -0.65
C TYR A 206 11.04 15.33 0.49
N THR A 207 10.42 16.51 0.50
CA THR A 207 9.31 16.82 1.40
C THR A 207 8.00 16.71 0.64
N LEU A 208 7.10 15.86 1.12
CA LEU A 208 5.78 15.69 0.55
C LEU A 208 4.93 16.97 0.79
N PRO A 209 4.49 17.66 -0.28
CA PRO A 209 3.78 18.94 -0.15
C PRO A 209 2.39 18.80 0.47
N GLY A 210 1.73 17.66 0.24
CA GLY A 210 0.42 17.34 0.79
C GLY A 210 0.17 15.84 0.79
N ASN A 211 -0.67 15.37 1.71
CA ASN A 211 -0.95 13.95 1.86
C ASN A 211 -1.71 13.40 0.64
N PRO A 212 -1.27 12.28 0.05
CA PRO A 212 -2.10 11.48 -0.84
C PRO A 212 -3.19 10.75 -0.05
N TYR A 213 -4.41 10.73 -0.60
CA TYR A 213 -5.57 10.08 -0.01
C TYR A 213 -6.00 8.88 -0.84
N ALA A 214 -5.72 7.68 -0.31
CA ALA A 214 -6.19 6.42 -0.88
C ALA A 214 -7.64 6.16 -0.47
N PHE A 215 -8.38 5.41 -1.28
CA PHE A 215 -9.78 5.07 -1.04
C PHE A 215 -10.00 3.56 -1.05
N GLY A 216 -10.86 3.06 -0.17
CA GLY A 216 -11.25 1.65 -0.13
C GLY A 216 -12.75 1.49 0.06
N ALA A 217 -13.36 0.55 -0.66
CA ALA A 217 -14.74 0.13 -0.50
C ALA A 217 -14.79 -1.37 -0.21
N HIS A 218 -15.32 -1.74 0.95
CA HIS A 218 -15.41 -3.11 1.43
C HIS A 218 -16.85 -3.52 1.62
N VAL A 219 -17.20 -4.74 1.18
CA VAL A 219 -18.50 -5.37 1.45
C VAL A 219 -18.26 -6.73 2.10
N ALA A 220 -18.80 -6.90 3.30
CA ALA A 220 -18.81 -8.17 4.01
C ALA A 220 -20.24 -8.70 4.08
N VAL A 221 -20.42 -9.98 3.74
CA VAL A 221 -21.68 -10.70 3.92
C VAL A 221 -21.43 -11.82 4.90
N VAL A 222 -22.18 -11.84 5.99
CA VAL A 222 -22.02 -12.81 7.07
C VAL A 222 -23.35 -13.46 7.43
N THR A 223 -23.28 -14.65 8.00
CA THR A 223 -24.34 -15.21 8.82
C THR A 223 -23.97 -15.13 10.28
N VAL A 224 -24.97 -14.90 11.14
CA VAL A 224 -24.87 -15.00 12.59
C VAL A 224 -25.77 -16.14 13.05
N ASP A 225 -25.18 -17.13 13.71
CA ASP A 225 -25.93 -18.19 14.36
C ASP A 225 -26.69 -17.64 15.58
N ARG A 226 -27.99 -17.96 15.68
CA ARG A 226 -28.86 -17.41 16.72
C ARG A 226 -28.63 -18.03 18.10
N GLU A 227 -28.13 -19.26 18.15
CA GLU A 227 -27.94 -20.04 19.36
C GLU A 227 -26.54 -19.83 19.96
N THR A 228 -25.53 -19.60 19.11
CA THR A 228 -24.12 -19.48 19.55
C THR A 228 -23.54 -18.08 19.38
N GLY A 229 -24.15 -17.23 18.53
CA GLY A 229 -23.58 -15.95 18.12
C GLY A 229 -22.39 -16.07 17.16
N GLU A 230 -22.10 -17.26 16.66
CA GLU A 230 -21.00 -17.51 15.73
C GLU A 230 -21.20 -16.78 14.40
N VAL A 231 -20.13 -16.17 13.90
CA VAL A 231 -20.11 -15.42 12.64
C VAL A 231 -19.45 -16.28 11.56
N THR A 232 -20.14 -16.49 10.44
CA THR A 232 -19.57 -17.17 9.26
C THR A 232 -19.62 -16.23 8.06
N PHE A 233 -18.52 -16.12 7.32
CA PHE A 233 -18.48 -15.33 6.10
C PHE A 233 -19.11 -16.08 4.92
N LEU A 234 -20.02 -15.41 4.22
CA LEU A 234 -20.56 -15.88 2.95
C LEU A 234 -19.86 -15.24 1.75
N ARG A 235 -19.41 -13.99 1.90
CA ARG A 235 -18.71 -13.24 0.86
C ARG A 235 -17.91 -12.09 1.46
N TYR A 236 -16.73 -11.84 0.91
CA TYR A 236 -15.94 -10.66 1.25
C TYR A 236 -15.34 -10.05 -0.02
N VAL A 237 -15.62 -8.77 -0.25
CA VAL A 237 -15.15 -8.00 -1.40
C VAL A 237 -14.42 -6.75 -0.89
N ALA A 238 -13.29 -6.44 -1.52
CA ALA A 238 -12.61 -5.16 -1.31
C ALA A 238 -12.08 -4.59 -2.63
N VAL A 239 -12.43 -3.32 -2.88
CA VAL A 239 -11.91 -2.53 -4.00
C VAL A 239 -11.08 -1.38 -3.42
N HIS A 240 -9.82 -1.27 -3.82
CA HIS A 240 -8.90 -0.24 -3.34
C HIS A 240 -8.37 0.64 -4.46
N ASP A 241 -8.35 1.95 -4.24
CA ASP A 241 -7.63 2.92 -5.05
C ASP A 241 -6.43 3.46 -4.27
N CYS A 242 -5.23 3.07 -4.71
CA CYS A 242 -3.97 3.51 -4.13
C CYS A 242 -3.12 4.33 -5.12
N GLY A 243 -3.78 4.99 -6.08
CA GLY A 243 -3.09 5.74 -7.13
C GLY A 243 -2.27 4.82 -8.02
N ARG A 244 -1.13 5.30 -8.53
CA ARG A 244 -0.27 4.51 -9.41
C ARG A 244 0.23 3.24 -8.69
N ILE A 245 0.07 2.09 -9.32
CA ILE A 245 0.55 0.81 -8.77
C ILE A 245 1.94 0.47 -9.33
N ILE A 246 2.93 0.33 -8.44
CA ILE A 246 4.29 -0.09 -8.82
C ILE A 246 4.39 -1.62 -8.92
N ASN A 247 3.78 -2.34 -7.97
CA ASN A 247 3.82 -3.79 -7.95
C ASN A 247 2.45 -4.36 -7.51
N PRO A 248 1.63 -4.84 -8.46
CA PRO A 248 0.29 -5.35 -8.16
C PRO A 248 0.27 -6.49 -7.15
N LYS A 249 1.27 -7.39 -7.19
CA LYS A 249 1.34 -8.55 -6.29
C LYS A 249 1.61 -8.14 -4.85
N LEU A 250 2.46 -7.12 -4.63
CA LEU A 250 2.71 -6.59 -3.30
C LEU A 250 1.50 -5.82 -2.77
N VAL A 251 0.81 -5.07 -3.63
CA VAL A 251 -0.47 -4.40 -3.28
C VAL A 251 -1.51 -5.43 -2.83
N GLU A 252 -1.69 -6.49 -3.60
CA GLU A 252 -2.59 -7.60 -3.25
C GLU A 252 -2.20 -8.24 -1.92
N GLY A 253 -0.92 -8.53 -1.69
CA GLY A 253 -0.43 -9.07 -0.41
C GLY A 253 -0.71 -8.16 0.80
N GLN A 254 -0.59 -6.84 0.64
CA GLN A 254 -0.96 -5.87 1.68
C GLN A 254 -2.47 -5.87 1.93
N MET A 255 -3.29 -6.04 0.89
CA MET A 255 -4.74 -6.16 1.02
C MET A 255 -5.13 -7.40 1.81
N TYR A 256 -4.55 -8.57 1.51
CA TYR A 256 -4.77 -9.79 2.29
C TYR A 256 -4.41 -9.62 3.77
N GLY A 257 -3.18 -9.16 4.05
CA GLY A 257 -2.71 -9.00 5.43
C GLY A 257 -3.55 -8.00 6.22
N GLY A 258 -3.88 -6.86 5.62
CA GLY A 258 -4.65 -5.83 6.29
C GLY A 258 -6.11 -6.22 6.53
N ILE A 259 -6.72 -6.98 5.61
CA ILE A 259 -8.07 -7.51 5.80
C ILE A 259 -8.08 -8.56 6.91
N ALA A 260 -7.08 -9.46 6.96
CA ALA A 260 -6.98 -10.45 8.02
C ALA A 260 -6.88 -9.81 9.41
N GLN A 261 -6.00 -8.81 9.56
CA GLN A 261 -5.89 -8.02 10.79
C GLN A 261 -7.20 -7.31 11.16
N GLY A 262 -7.90 -6.76 10.16
CA GLY A 262 -9.19 -6.10 10.39
C GLY A 262 -10.31 -7.05 10.81
N ILE A 263 -10.33 -8.27 10.27
CA ILE A 263 -11.26 -9.32 10.70
C ILE A 263 -10.98 -9.71 12.15
N GLY A 264 -9.71 -9.94 12.50
CA GLY A 264 -9.31 -10.24 13.87
C GLY A 264 -9.70 -9.14 14.85
N GLN A 265 -9.36 -7.88 14.53
CA GLN A 265 -9.78 -6.72 15.34
C GLN A 265 -11.30 -6.65 15.53
N ALA A 266 -12.08 -6.98 14.50
CA ALA A 266 -13.53 -6.92 14.60
C ALA A 266 -14.13 -8.04 15.43
N LEU A 267 -13.58 -9.26 15.39
CA LEU A 267 -14.25 -10.46 15.91
C LEU A 267 -13.59 -11.08 17.14
N THR A 268 -12.26 -11.05 17.23
CA THR A 268 -11.52 -11.92 18.17
C THR A 268 -10.44 -11.21 18.98
N GLU A 269 -9.71 -10.27 18.39
CA GLU A 269 -8.54 -9.65 19.01
C GLU A 269 -8.95 -8.56 20.02
N GLY A 270 -8.44 -8.65 21.25
CA GLY A 270 -8.66 -7.66 22.29
C GLY A 270 -7.61 -7.73 23.39
N ILE A 271 -7.14 -6.58 23.87
CA ILE A 271 -6.27 -6.52 25.04
C ILE A 271 -7.13 -6.27 26.27
N VAL A 272 -7.22 -7.26 27.17
CA VAL A 272 -8.11 -7.22 28.33
C VAL A 272 -7.30 -7.08 29.61
N TYR A 273 -7.77 -6.21 30.51
CA TYR A 273 -7.20 -6.01 31.84
C TYR A 273 -8.26 -6.23 32.92
N THR A 274 -7.84 -6.71 34.10
CA THR A 274 -8.67 -6.66 35.30
C THR A 274 -8.83 -5.22 35.80
N PRO A 275 -9.80 -4.92 36.68
CA PRO A 275 -9.94 -3.59 37.29
C PRO A 275 -8.68 -3.11 38.03
N GLU A 276 -7.84 -4.04 38.51
CA GLU A 276 -6.57 -3.78 39.18
C GLU A 276 -5.40 -3.57 38.20
N GLY A 277 -5.65 -3.68 36.89
CA GLY A 277 -4.67 -3.48 35.83
C GLY A 277 -3.84 -4.71 35.47
N GLN A 278 -4.26 -5.93 35.84
CA GLN A 278 -3.56 -7.15 35.42
C GLN A 278 -3.93 -7.53 33.98
N PRO A 279 -2.96 -7.77 33.08
CA PRO A 279 -3.25 -8.20 31.71
C PRO A 279 -3.77 -9.63 31.71
N LEU A 280 -4.95 -9.85 31.13
CA LEU A 280 -5.55 -11.17 30.95
C LEU A 280 -5.18 -11.81 29.61
N THR A 281 -4.88 -10.99 28.60
CA THR A 281 -4.51 -11.45 27.25
C THR A 281 -3.00 -11.29 27.04
N GLY A 282 -2.23 -12.07 27.79
CA GLY A 282 -0.76 -11.99 27.81
C GLY A 282 -0.05 -12.95 26.84
N SER A 283 -0.80 -13.79 26.14
CA SER A 283 -0.26 -14.84 25.27
C SER A 283 -1.15 -15.08 24.04
N LEU A 284 -0.64 -15.82 23.04
CA LEU A 284 -1.42 -16.25 21.87
C LEU A 284 -2.49 -17.31 22.21
N LEU A 285 -2.53 -17.83 23.44
CA LEU A 285 -3.67 -18.65 23.89
C LEU A 285 -4.91 -17.80 24.16
N ASP A 286 -4.71 -16.52 24.52
CA ASP A 286 -5.75 -15.60 24.96
C ASP A 286 -6.01 -14.49 23.92
N TYR A 287 -4.98 -14.10 23.16
CA TYR A 287 -5.06 -13.14 22.08
C TYR A 287 -5.23 -13.88 20.74
N ALA A 288 -6.49 -14.10 20.36
CA ALA A 288 -6.86 -14.93 19.22
C ALA A 288 -6.67 -14.20 17.88
N ILE A 289 -5.50 -14.38 17.28
CA ILE A 289 -5.19 -13.95 15.91
C ILE A 289 -5.88 -14.89 14.92
N PRO A 290 -6.56 -14.39 13.87
CA PRO A 290 -7.20 -15.23 12.87
C PRO A 290 -6.25 -16.21 12.19
N THR A 291 -6.72 -17.45 12.06
CA THR A 291 -6.09 -18.52 11.31
C THR A 291 -6.60 -18.56 9.86
N ALA A 292 -5.97 -19.36 9.01
CA ALA A 292 -6.38 -19.50 7.61
C ALA A 292 -7.79 -20.09 7.45
N GLU A 293 -8.28 -20.88 8.42
CA GLU A 293 -9.63 -21.49 8.37
C GLU A 293 -10.73 -20.48 8.73
N GLU A 294 -10.40 -19.46 9.51
CA GLU A 294 -11.34 -18.43 9.98
C GLU A 294 -11.48 -17.26 8.97
N LEU A 295 -10.55 -17.17 8.01
CA LEU A 295 -10.56 -16.12 7.00
C LEU A 295 -11.40 -16.53 5.78
N PRO A 296 -12.23 -15.62 5.23
CA PRO A 296 -12.95 -15.88 4.00
C PRO A 296 -12.02 -15.86 2.79
N TYR A 297 -12.47 -16.49 1.71
CA TYR A 297 -11.94 -16.18 0.40
C TYR A 297 -12.21 -14.70 0.06
N LEU A 298 -11.16 -13.96 -0.30
CA LEU A 298 -11.24 -12.54 -0.59
C LEU A 298 -11.36 -12.29 -2.10
N ILE A 299 -12.36 -11.50 -2.48
CA ILE A 299 -12.50 -10.99 -3.85
C ILE A 299 -11.93 -9.58 -3.86
N LEU A 300 -10.78 -9.42 -4.50
CA LEU A 300 -9.95 -8.23 -4.43
C LEU A 300 -9.83 -7.57 -5.80
N GLU A 301 -10.05 -6.25 -5.87
CA GLU A 301 -9.78 -5.46 -7.07
C GLU A 301 -9.06 -4.16 -6.70
N THR A 302 -8.31 -3.62 -7.66
CA THR A 302 -7.61 -2.35 -7.51
C THR A 302 -8.03 -1.37 -8.60
N MET A 303 -7.94 -0.09 -8.27
CA MET A 303 -8.17 1.04 -9.16
C MET A 303 -6.99 2.01 -9.02
N GLU A 304 -6.78 2.84 -10.05
CA GLU A 304 -5.70 3.82 -10.05
C GLU A 304 -6.25 5.21 -10.34
N THR A 305 -6.36 6.04 -9.29
CA THR A 305 -6.52 7.50 -9.42
C THR A 305 -5.26 8.17 -8.91
N PRO A 306 -4.29 8.51 -9.78
CA PRO A 306 -2.98 9.01 -9.36
C PRO A 306 -3.07 10.23 -8.46
N SER A 307 -2.14 10.31 -7.51
CA SER A 307 -2.01 11.48 -6.66
C SER A 307 -1.28 12.63 -7.39
N PRO A 308 -1.81 13.86 -7.37
CA PRO A 308 -1.08 15.02 -7.88
C PRO A 308 0.00 15.53 -6.90
N THR A 309 0.07 15.00 -5.67
CA THR A 309 0.93 15.58 -4.61
C THR A 309 2.35 14.98 -4.57
N ASN A 310 2.64 14.01 -5.42
CA ASN A 310 3.96 13.40 -5.49
C ASN A 310 4.32 13.01 -6.93
N PRO A 311 5.62 12.99 -7.27
CA PRO A 311 6.06 12.81 -8.65
C PRO A 311 5.79 11.41 -9.21
N LEU A 312 5.56 10.42 -8.34
CA LEU A 312 5.27 9.06 -8.75
C LEU A 312 3.77 8.81 -9.01
N GLY A 313 2.89 9.71 -8.57
CA GLY A 313 1.45 9.50 -8.64
C GLY A 313 0.90 8.44 -7.67
N VAL A 314 1.71 8.00 -6.70
CA VAL A 314 1.40 6.88 -5.80
C VAL A 314 0.62 7.33 -4.57
N LYS A 315 -0.14 6.42 -3.94
CA LYS A 315 -0.78 6.61 -2.63
C LYS A 315 -0.47 5.41 -1.73
N GLY A 316 -0.72 5.54 -0.43
CA GLY A 316 -0.45 4.47 0.54
C GLY A 316 -1.56 3.42 0.60
N ILE A 317 -1.20 2.13 0.44
CA ILE A 317 -2.13 1.00 0.60
C ILE A 317 -1.97 0.25 1.94
N GLY A 318 -0.78 0.25 2.54
CA GLY A 318 -0.46 -0.73 3.61
C GLY A 318 -1.39 -0.74 4.82
N GLU A 319 -1.93 0.41 5.22
CA GLU A 319 -2.87 0.52 6.36
C GLU A 319 -4.32 0.75 5.92
N LEU A 320 -4.60 0.86 4.62
CA LEU A 320 -5.96 1.16 4.18
C LEU A 320 -6.94 -0.01 4.45
N PRO A 321 -6.59 -1.28 4.14
CA PRO A 321 -7.48 -2.39 4.41
C PRO A 321 -7.70 -2.63 5.91
N THR A 322 -6.72 -2.35 6.77
CA THR A 322 -6.86 -2.49 8.24
C THR A 322 -7.86 -1.51 8.83
N VAL A 323 -8.15 -0.39 8.15
CA VAL A 323 -9.15 0.59 8.58
C VAL A 323 -10.55 0.21 8.07
N ALA A 324 -10.66 -0.24 6.82
CA ALA A 324 -11.96 -0.53 6.20
C ALA A 324 -12.55 -1.89 6.63
N ALA A 325 -11.70 -2.91 6.76
CA ALA A 325 -12.13 -4.26 7.11
C ALA A 325 -12.88 -4.38 8.43
N PRO A 326 -12.39 -3.84 9.57
CA PRO A 326 -13.09 -4.01 10.84
C PRO A 326 -14.47 -3.36 10.81
N ALA A 327 -14.60 -2.20 10.16
CA ALA A 327 -15.87 -1.52 9.99
C ALA A 327 -16.85 -2.30 9.10
N ALA A 328 -16.37 -2.89 7.99
CA ALA A 328 -17.22 -3.69 7.12
C ALA A 328 -17.78 -4.93 7.84
N VAL A 329 -16.92 -5.63 8.60
CA VAL A 329 -17.30 -6.81 9.38
C VAL A 329 -18.28 -6.43 10.49
N ALA A 330 -17.97 -5.39 11.27
CA ALA A 330 -18.86 -4.94 12.35
C ALA A 330 -20.22 -4.49 11.81
N ASN A 331 -20.25 -3.75 10.70
CA ASN A 331 -21.49 -3.35 10.05
C ASN A 331 -22.29 -4.57 9.55
N ALA A 332 -21.62 -5.63 9.08
CA ALA A 332 -22.30 -6.84 8.64
C ALA A 332 -22.96 -7.58 9.81
N VAL A 333 -22.25 -7.74 10.93
CA VAL A 333 -22.80 -8.37 12.14
C VAL A 333 -23.96 -7.54 12.70
N LEU A 334 -23.81 -6.22 12.81
CA LEU A 334 -24.88 -5.34 13.30
C LEU A 334 -26.08 -5.28 12.36
N ASP A 335 -25.87 -5.34 11.03
CA ASP A 335 -26.96 -5.43 10.05
C ASP A 335 -27.75 -6.74 10.22
N ALA A 336 -27.08 -7.87 10.48
CA ALA A 336 -27.73 -9.16 10.77
C ALA A 336 -28.66 -9.08 12.00
N LEU A 337 -28.19 -8.42 13.06
CA LEU A 337 -28.93 -8.28 14.33
C LEU A 337 -29.95 -7.12 14.33
N SER A 338 -29.91 -6.27 13.31
CA SER A 338 -30.63 -4.98 13.26
C SER A 338 -32.15 -5.10 13.38
N SER A 339 -32.72 -6.21 12.88
CA SER A 339 -34.16 -6.49 12.93
C SER A 339 -34.66 -6.86 14.33
N LEU A 340 -33.74 -7.26 15.21
CA LEU A 340 -33.99 -7.60 16.60
C LEU A 340 -33.80 -6.40 17.55
N GLY A 341 -33.48 -5.23 17.00
CA GLY A 341 -33.31 -3.99 17.76
C GLY A 341 -31.89 -3.76 18.30
N VAL A 342 -30.95 -4.68 18.07
CA VAL A 342 -29.53 -4.46 18.40
C VAL A 342 -28.95 -3.41 17.47
N ARG A 343 -28.31 -2.39 18.04
CA ARG A 343 -27.70 -1.27 17.30
C ARG A 343 -26.22 -1.08 17.57
N HIS A 344 -25.71 -1.63 18.68
CA HIS A 344 -24.34 -1.44 19.12
C HIS A 344 -23.89 -2.66 19.94
N ILE A 345 -22.62 -3.04 19.75
CA ILE A 345 -21.88 -3.99 20.58
C ILE A 345 -20.42 -3.49 20.54
N ASP A 346 -19.77 -3.39 21.70
CA ASP A 346 -18.36 -3.01 21.73
C ASP A 346 -17.47 -4.12 21.17
N THR A 347 -16.58 -3.77 20.23
CA THR A 347 -15.60 -4.70 19.65
C THR A 347 -14.60 -5.21 20.70
N PRO A 348 -14.02 -6.41 20.52
CA PRO A 348 -14.33 -7.37 19.46
C PRO A 348 -15.72 -7.97 19.64
N LEU A 349 -16.39 -8.26 18.52
CA LEU A 349 -17.72 -8.89 18.41
C LEU A 349 -17.59 -10.40 18.57
N THR A 350 -17.14 -10.83 19.74
CA THR A 350 -17.01 -12.25 20.05
C THR A 350 -18.38 -12.94 20.00
N SER A 351 -18.40 -14.24 19.68
CA SER A 351 -19.66 -15.02 19.65
C SER A 351 -20.44 -14.89 20.95
N GLU A 352 -19.73 -14.82 22.07
CA GLU A 352 -20.29 -14.63 23.41
C GLU A 352 -21.05 -13.29 23.57
N LYS A 353 -20.48 -12.17 23.12
CA LYS A 353 -21.13 -10.86 23.16
C LYS A 353 -22.32 -10.79 22.21
N ILE A 354 -22.18 -11.36 21.02
CA ILE A 354 -23.26 -11.45 20.03
C ILE A 354 -24.42 -12.27 20.62
N TRP A 355 -24.12 -13.41 21.23
CA TRP A 355 -25.09 -14.25 21.90
C TRP A 355 -25.82 -13.52 23.02
N ARG A 356 -25.09 -12.80 23.90
CA ARG A 356 -25.74 -11.98 24.95
C ARG A 356 -26.71 -10.96 24.37
N ALA A 357 -26.30 -10.25 23.32
CA ALA A 357 -27.14 -9.28 22.64
C ALA A 357 -28.41 -9.92 22.05
N LEU A 358 -28.30 -11.13 21.50
CA LEU A 358 -29.44 -11.92 21.00
C LEU A 358 -30.42 -12.33 22.11
N GLN A 359 -29.93 -12.58 23.34
CA GLN A 359 -30.76 -12.90 24.50
C GLN A 359 -31.44 -11.66 25.13
N GLY A 360 -31.21 -10.45 24.61
CA GLY A 360 -31.71 -9.22 25.20
C GLY A 360 -30.99 -8.80 26.49
N ALA A 361 -29.89 -9.45 26.82
CA ALA A 361 -28.95 -8.94 27.81
C ALA A 361 -28.09 -7.89 27.10
N GLY A 362 -28.20 -6.62 27.52
CA GLY A 362 -27.34 -5.56 26.99
C GLY A 362 -25.87 -5.99 27.10
N ALA A 363 -25.16 -5.98 25.97
CA ALA A 363 -23.73 -6.28 25.89
C ALA A 363 -22.90 -5.06 26.28
#